data_AF-A0A1W1IA12-F1
#
_entry.id   AF-A0A1W1IA12-F1
#
_cell.length_a   1.000
_cell.length_b   1.000
_cell.length_c   1.000
_cell.angle_alpha   90.00
_cell.angle_beta   90.00
_cell.angle_gamma   90.00
#
_symmetry.space_group_name_H-M   'P 1'
#
loop_
_entity.id
_entity.type
_entity.pdbx_description
1 polymer ?
#
loop_
_entity_poly.entity_id
_entity_poly.type
_entity_poly.pdbx_seq_one_letter_code
_entity_poly.pdbx_strand_id
1 'polypeptide(L)'
;MLPEPLAQQWAALLLAMIGGAYVGFAARDGRPGANHIELAGGLLFAGIGLAGLHFNPLLIAAGYVAHGFWDLVHHRHGPYAITPRWYIPFCVVYDWIIGAFLLIWWGVRLVR
;
A
#
# COMPACT_ATOMS: atom_id res chain seq x y z
N MET A 1 -8.90 19.75 10.25
CA MET A 1 -8.82 18.60 9.33
C MET A 1 -8.07 19.06 8.09
N LEU A 2 -7.25 18.19 7.48
CA LEU A 2 -6.53 18.55 6.25
C LEU A 2 -7.53 18.88 5.12
N PRO A 3 -7.20 19.82 4.21
CA PRO A 3 -7.93 19.98 2.96
C PRO A 3 -7.98 18.65 2.20
N GLU A 4 -9.11 18.36 1.55
CA GLU A 4 -9.34 17.08 0.89
C GLU A 4 -8.29 16.72 -0.19
N PRO A 5 -7.85 17.63 -1.06
CA PRO A 5 -6.78 17.34 -2.01
C PRO A 5 -5.48 16.95 -1.32
N LEU A 6 -5.16 17.61 -0.21
CA LEU A 6 -3.96 17.32 0.57
C LEU A 6 -4.08 15.95 1.25
N ALA A 7 -5.26 15.60 1.78
CA ALA A 7 -5.51 14.28 2.36
C ALA A 7 -5.35 13.15 1.33
N GLN A 8 -5.86 13.33 0.10
CA GLN A 8 -5.69 12.37 -0.99
C GLN A 8 -4.22 12.20 -1.39
N GLN A 9 -3.48 13.31 -1.53
CA GLN A 9 -2.05 13.29 -1.84
C GLN A 9 -1.24 12.54 -0.78
N TRP A 10 -1.50 12.82 0.50
CA TRP A 10 -0.85 12.11 1.60
C TRP A 10 -1.18 10.62 1.62
N ALA A 11 -2.44 10.24 1.41
CA ALA A 11 -2.85 8.85 1.36
C ALA A 11 -2.19 8.10 0.18
N ALA A 12 -2.11 8.71 -1.00
CA ALA A 12 -1.42 8.14 -2.14
C ALA A 12 0.09 7.99 -1.91
N LEU A 13 0.73 9.02 -1.32
CA LEU A 13 2.16 9.00 -1.00
C LEU A 13 2.49 7.92 0.03
N LEU A 14 1.67 7.80 1.08
CA LEU A 14 1.85 6.80 2.12
C LEU A 14 1.66 5.38 1.56
N LEU A 15 0.64 5.14 0.73
CA LEU A 15 0.45 3.86 0.04
C LEU A 15 1.69 3.48 -0.80
N ALA A 16 2.22 4.44 -1.57
CA ALA A 16 3.42 4.23 -2.37
C ALA A 16 4.66 3.95 -1.50
N MET A 17 4.81 4.65 -0.38
CA MET A 17 5.96 4.49 0.52
C MET A 17 5.92 3.16 1.28
N ILE A 18 4.72 2.72 1.70
CA ILE A 18 4.52 1.42 2.37
C ILE A 18 4.84 0.28 1.39
N GLY A 19 4.24 0.29 0.20
CA GLY A 19 4.56 -0.71 -0.83
C GLY A 19 6.03 -0.68 -1.27
N GLY A 20 6.61 0.51 -1.37
CA GLY A 20 8.01 0.71 -1.75
C GLY A 20 9.03 0.29 -0.68
N ALA A 21 8.65 0.22 0.60
CA ALA A 21 9.56 -0.18 1.67
C ALA A 21 10.12 -1.60 1.46
N TYR A 22 9.34 -2.48 0.84
CA TYR A 22 9.77 -3.83 0.47
C TYR A 22 10.95 -3.86 -0.49
N VAL A 23 11.11 -2.85 -1.35
CA VAL A 23 12.29 -2.71 -2.22
C VAL A 23 13.56 -2.56 -1.39
N GLY A 24 13.51 -1.80 -0.29
CA GLY A 24 14.62 -1.66 0.64
C GLY A 24 14.94 -2.97 1.36
N PHE A 25 13.92 -3.72 1.78
CA PHE A 25 14.11 -5.05 2.36
C PHE A 25 14.71 -6.04 1.36
N ALA A 26 14.25 -6.03 0.11
CA ALA A 26 14.79 -6.87 -0.96
C ALA A 26 16.25 -6.52 -1.28
N ALA A 27 16.58 -5.22 -1.34
CA ALA A 27 17.94 -4.77 -1.59
C ALA A 27 18.91 -5.26 -0.50
N ARG A 28 18.45 -5.28 0.77
CA ARG A 28 19.21 -5.85 1.89
C ARG A 28 19.33 -7.38 1.81
N ASP A 29 18.28 -8.06 1.38
CA ASP A 29 18.24 -9.51 1.20
C ASP A 29 19.18 -9.97 0.07
N GLY A 30 19.32 -9.17 -0.99
CA GLY A 30 20.29 -9.37 -2.07
C GLY A 30 19.89 -10.44 -3.10
N ARG A 31 18.83 -11.21 -2.86
CA ARG A 31 18.30 -12.20 -3.81
C ARG A 31 17.64 -11.51 -5.01
N PRO A 32 18.08 -11.77 -6.26
CA PRO A 32 17.51 -11.12 -7.45
C PRO A 32 16.00 -11.36 -7.61
N GLY A 33 15.52 -12.58 -7.29
CA GLY A 33 14.09 -12.90 -7.35
C GLY A 33 13.25 -12.02 -6.42
N ALA A 34 13.70 -11.82 -5.17
CA ALA A 34 13.04 -10.93 -4.23
C ALA A 34 13.05 -9.48 -4.73
N ASN A 35 14.18 -8.99 -5.24
CA ASN A 35 14.29 -7.64 -5.80
C ASN A 35 13.28 -7.37 -6.91
N HIS A 36 13.12 -8.29 -7.86
CA HIS A 36 12.16 -8.09 -8.95
C HIS A 36 10.71 -8.09 -8.47
N ILE A 37 10.36 -8.99 -7.55
CA ILE A 37 9.00 -9.10 -7.01
C ILE A 37 8.64 -7.87 -6.18
N GLU A 38 9.51 -7.44 -5.27
CA GLU A 38 9.22 -6.29 -4.42
C GLU A 38 9.26 -4.97 -5.20
N LEU A 39 10.10 -4.87 -6.24
CA LEU A 39 10.06 -3.71 -7.15
C LEU A 39 8.74 -3.67 -7.92
N ALA A 40 8.28 -4.81 -8.44
CA ALA A 40 7.00 -4.89 -9.14
C ALA A 40 5.83 -4.54 -8.19
N GLY A 41 5.84 -5.06 -6.96
CA GLY A 41 4.86 -4.74 -5.92
C GLY A 41 4.86 -3.26 -5.56
N GLY A 42 6.03 -2.68 -5.28
CA GLY A 42 6.18 -1.26 -4.96
C GLY A 42 5.68 -0.34 -6.08
N LEU A 43 6.03 -0.65 -7.34
CA LEU A 43 5.55 0.09 -8.52
C LEU A 43 4.03 -0.07 -8.72
N LEU A 44 3.47 -1.25 -8.45
CA LEU A 44 2.04 -1.49 -8.52
C LEU A 44 1.28 -0.59 -7.53
N PHE A 45 1.69 -0.55 -6.26
CA PHE A 45 1.01 0.28 -5.26
C PHE A 45 1.22 1.78 -5.47
N ALA A 46 2.40 2.19 -5.93
CA ALA A 46 2.61 3.57 -6.37
C ALA A 46 1.70 3.95 -7.55
N GLY A 47 1.55 3.04 -8.51
CA GLY A 47 0.63 3.19 -9.65
C GLY A 47 -0.83 3.29 -9.23
N ILE A 48 -1.28 2.48 -8.26
CA ILE A 48 -2.62 2.58 -7.68
C ILE A 48 -2.84 3.93 -7.00
N GLY A 49 -1.85 4.40 -6.22
CA GLY A 49 -1.89 5.72 -5.59
C GLY A 49 -2.04 6.84 -6.62
N LEU A 50 -1.23 6.82 -7.67
CA LEU A 50 -1.30 7.79 -8.77
C LEU A 50 -2.64 7.73 -9.51
N ALA A 51 -3.12 6.53 -9.82
CA ALA A 51 -4.42 6.33 -10.45
C ALA A 51 -5.56 6.90 -9.60
N GLY A 52 -5.49 6.75 -8.26
CA GLY A 52 -6.52 7.31 -7.40
C GLY A 52 -6.48 8.83 -7.28
N LEU A 53 -5.32 9.46 -7.44
CA LEU A 53 -5.23 10.92 -7.54
C LEU A 53 -5.82 11.47 -8.86
N HIS A 54 -5.70 10.71 -9.95
CA HIS A 54 -6.12 11.18 -11.27
C HIS A 54 -7.56 10.81 -11.64
N PHE A 55 -8.03 9.64 -11.20
CA PHE A 55 -9.33 9.09 -11.64
C PHE A 55 -10.37 9.04 -10.52
N ASN A 56 -10.04 8.39 -9.39
CA ASN A 56 -10.99 8.20 -8.30
C ASN A 56 -10.26 7.89 -6.97
N PRO A 57 -10.43 8.69 -5.90
CA PRO A 57 -9.73 8.47 -4.64
C PRO A 57 -10.08 7.14 -3.95
N LEU A 58 -11.20 6.49 -4.30
CA LEU A 58 -11.49 5.14 -3.84
C LEU A 58 -10.45 4.11 -4.28
N LEU A 59 -9.71 4.36 -5.37
CA LEU A 59 -8.60 3.49 -5.76
C LEU A 59 -7.47 3.51 -4.74
N ILE A 60 -7.17 4.65 -4.11
CA ILE A 60 -6.20 4.73 -3.01
C ILE A 60 -6.70 3.90 -1.82
N ALA A 61 -7.98 4.07 -1.47
CA ALA A 61 -8.58 3.33 -0.35
C ALA A 61 -8.59 1.81 -0.59
N ALA A 62 -8.95 1.38 -1.80
CA ALA A 62 -8.86 -0.02 -2.22
C ALA A 62 -7.41 -0.51 -2.28
N GLY A 63 -6.47 0.35 -2.66
CA GLY A 63 -5.04 0.07 -2.69
C GLY A 63 -4.48 -0.28 -1.32
N TYR A 64 -4.89 0.43 -0.27
CA TYR A 64 -4.56 0.06 1.11
C TYR A 64 -5.09 -1.33 1.46
N VAL A 65 -6.37 -1.60 1.21
CA VAL A 65 -6.95 -2.93 1.49
C VAL A 65 -6.20 -4.03 0.73
N ALA A 66 -5.88 -3.79 -0.54
CA ALA A 66 -5.11 -4.70 -1.38
C ALA A 66 -3.68 -4.90 -0.87
N HIS A 67 -3.03 -3.87 -0.34
CA HIS A 67 -1.70 -3.97 0.27
C HIS A 67 -1.72 -4.87 1.51
N GLY A 68 -2.71 -4.71 2.40
CA GLY A 68 -2.86 -5.61 3.54
C GLY A 68 -3.05 -7.09 3.11
N PHE A 69 -3.71 -7.36 1.98
CA PHE A 69 -3.76 -8.71 1.41
C PHE A 69 -2.43 -9.18 0.83
N TRP A 70 -1.70 -8.30 0.14
CA TRP A 70 -0.34 -8.58 -0.34
C TRP A 70 0.57 -9.02 0.81
N ASP A 71 0.52 -8.30 1.93
CA ASP A 71 1.28 -8.62 3.15
C ASP A 71 0.95 -9.99 3.74
N LEU A 72 -0.32 -10.41 3.72
CA LEU A 72 -0.72 -11.75 4.17
C LEU A 72 -0.22 -12.86 3.25
N VAL A 73 -0.16 -12.61 1.93
CA VAL A 73 0.42 -13.55 0.97
C VAL A 73 1.94 -13.63 1.19
N HIS A 74 2.58 -12.49 1.39
CA HIS A 74 4.01 -12.35 1.69
C HIS A 74 4.43 -13.14 2.94
N HIS A 75 3.57 -13.16 3.97
CA HIS A 75 3.81 -13.87 5.23
C HIS A 75 4.02 -15.39 5.08
N ARG A 76 3.61 -16.01 3.96
CA ARG A 76 3.66 -17.47 3.79
C ARG A 76 5.02 -18.06 3.40
N HIS A 77 6.11 -17.28 3.43
CA HIS A 77 7.48 -17.64 3.02
C HIS A 77 7.55 -18.15 1.57
N GLY A 78 8.18 -17.36 0.69
CA GLY A 78 8.28 -17.66 -0.74
C GLY A 78 9.46 -16.92 -1.37
N PRO A 79 9.37 -16.51 -2.66
CA PRO A 79 10.42 -15.76 -3.34
C PRO A 79 10.55 -14.29 -2.86
N TYR A 80 9.82 -13.91 -1.81
CA TYR A 80 9.71 -12.58 -1.24
C TYR A 80 10.90 -12.18 -0.35
N ALA A 81 11.07 -10.88 -0.13
CA ALA A 81 12.12 -10.33 0.73
C ALA A 81 11.96 -10.74 2.20
N ILE A 82 13.06 -10.88 2.96
CA ILE A 82 12.97 -11.07 4.42
C ILE A 82 12.73 -9.73 5.12
N THR A 83 11.64 -9.67 5.90
CA THR A 83 11.22 -8.47 6.64
C THR A 83 11.26 -8.71 8.16
N PRO A 84 11.36 -7.65 8.98
CA PRO A 84 11.20 -7.78 10.43
C PRO A 84 9.83 -8.37 10.78
N ARG A 85 9.79 -9.28 11.77
CA ARG A 85 8.56 -9.99 12.18
C ARG A 85 7.39 -9.07 12.58
N TRP A 86 7.68 -7.84 12.99
CA TRP A 86 6.68 -6.84 13.38
C TRP A 86 6.12 -6.05 12.20
N TYR A 87 6.82 -6.01 11.06
CA TYR A 87 6.51 -5.12 9.95
C TYR A 87 5.20 -5.52 9.28
N ILE A 88 5.11 -6.77 8.83
CA ILE A 88 3.91 -7.33 8.19
C ILE A 88 2.64 -7.16 9.05
N PRO A 89 2.59 -7.61 10.34
CA PRO A 89 1.36 -7.46 11.13
C PRO A 89 1.00 -6.00 11.40
N PHE A 90 1.99 -5.10 11.52
CA PHE A 90 1.73 -3.66 11.65
C PHE A 90 1.07 -3.09 10.38
N CYS A 91 1.64 -3.38 9.20
CA CYS A 91 1.14 -2.88 7.93
C CYS A 91 -0.26 -3.40 7.63
N VAL A 92 -0.53 -4.71 7.82
CA VAL A 92 -1.89 -5.27 7.66
C VAL A 92 -2.93 -4.52 8.49
N VAL A 93 -2.65 -4.28 9.77
CA VAL A 93 -3.58 -3.56 10.67
C VAL A 93 -3.75 -2.11 10.22
N TYR A 94 -2.65 -1.42 9.94
CA TYR A 94 -2.68 -0.03 9.50
C TYR A 94 -3.47 0.12 8.20
N ASP A 95 -3.18 -0.69 7.20
CA ASP A 95 -3.75 -0.61 5.86
C ASP A 95 -5.25 -0.89 5.88
N TRP A 96 -5.70 -1.87 6.66
CA TRP A 96 -7.13 -2.18 6.73
C TRP A 96 -7.91 -1.12 7.50
N ILE A 97 -7.34 -0.57 8.58
CA ILE A 97 -7.98 0.52 9.31
C ILE A 97 -8.09 1.76 8.41
N ILE A 98 -6.99 2.16 7.77
CA ILE A 98 -6.96 3.34 6.90
C ILE A 98 -7.80 3.11 5.65
N GLY A 99 -7.68 1.97 4.99
CA GLY A 99 -8.46 1.60 3.82
C GLY A 99 -9.96 1.63 4.10
N ALA A 100 -10.42 1.00 5.20
CA ALA A 100 -11.83 1.02 5.59
C ALA A 100 -12.32 2.45 5.91
N PHE A 101 -11.53 3.21 6.66
CA PHE A 101 -11.86 4.61 6.96
C PHE A 101 -12.02 5.44 5.68
N LEU A 102 -11.08 5.36 4.75
CA LEU A 102 -11.09 6.11 3.49
C LEU A 102 -12.22 5.67 2.56
N LEU A 103 -12.51 4.36 2.48
CA LEU A 103 -13.64 3.83 1.72
C LEU A 103 -14.97 4.41 2.22
N ILE A 104 -15.18 4.44 3.53
CA ILE A 104 -16.39 5.04 4.12
C ILE A 104 -16.41 6.54 3.86
N TRP A 105 -15.31 7.23 4.12
CA TRP A 105 -15.26 8.68 4.10
C TRP A 105 -15.42 9.28 2.70
N TRP A 106 -14.71 8.75 1.70
CA TRP A 106 -14.83 9.18 0.32
C TRP A 106 -16.04 8.55 -0.37
N GLY A 107 -16.42 7.31 -0.01
CA GLY A 107 -17.58 6.63 -0.59
C GLY A 107 -18.90 7.34 -0.28
N VAL A 108 -19.11 7.76 0.96
CA VAL A 108 -20.32 8.51 1.35
C VAL A 108 -20.43 9.85 0.60
N ARG A 109 -19.30 10.46 0.22
CA ARG A 109 -19.30 11.72 -0.53
C ARG A 109 -19.53 11.57 -2.01
N LEU A 110 -19.14 10.45 -2.61
CA LEU A 110 -19.42 10.19 -4.03
C LEU A 110 -20.91 9.93 -4.32
N VAL A 111 -21.69 9.61 -3.28
CA VAL A 111 -23.13 9.35 -3.36
C VAL A 111 -23.98 10.60 -3.03
N ARG A 112 -23.37 11.66 -2.49
CA ARG A 112 -24.03 12.93 -2.17
C ARG A 112 -23.80 13.95 -3.28
#